data_AF-A0A975KCJ6-F1
#
_entry.id   AF-A0A975KCJ6-F1
#
_cell.length_a   1.000
_cell.length_b   1.000
_cell.length_c   1.000
_cell.angle_alpha   90.00
_cell.angle_beta   90.00
_cell.angle_gamma   90.00
#
_symmetry.space_group_name_H-M   'P 1'
#
loop_
_entity.id
_entity.type
_entity.pdbx_description
1 polymer ?
#
loop_
_entity_poly.entity_id
_entity_poly.type
_entity_poly.pdbx_seq_one_letter_code
_entity_poly.pdbx_strand_id
1 'polypeptide(L)' 'MLETDADRLDLLRAIDQFVRDTGITESKFGRDAAGDPRLIYDLRRGRTPRHKTRLRVLHYINRAYIDRAAASREGR' A
#
# COMPACT_ATOMS: atom_id res chain seq x y z
N MET A 1 24.35 2.72 -5.96
CA MET A 1 22.97 3.27 -5.89
C MET A 1 21.96 2.14 -6.18
N LEU A 2 21.92 1.11 -5.33
CA LEU A 2 21.07 -0.09 -5.46
C LEU A 2 19.96 -0.16 -4.38
N GLU A 3 20.01 0.74 -3.40
CA GLU A 3 19.16 0.69 -2.20
C GLU A 3 17.72 1.17 -2.47
N THR A 4 17.52 2.09 -3.43
CA THR A 4 16.22 2.69 -3.76
C THR A 4 15.27 1.79 -4.55
N ASP A 5 15.79 0.78 -5.25
CA ASP A 5 14.97 -0.16 -6.02
C ASP A 5 14.35 -1.24 -5.13
N ALA A 6 15.08 -1.68 -4.09
CA ALA A 6 14.57 -2.63 -3.10
C ALA A 6 13.34 -2.04 -2.37
N ASP A 7 13.44 -0.80 -1.91
CA ASP A 7 12.34 -0.10 -1.23
C ASP A 7 11.06 -0.01 -2.06
N ARG A 8 11.20 0.21 -3.38
CA ARG A 8 10.07 0.26 -4.30
C ARG A 8 9.42 -1.11 -4.46
N LEU A 9 10.23 -2.15 -4.63
CA LEU A 9 9.75 -3.52 -4.83
C LEU A 9 9.06 -4.06 -3.58
N ASP A 10 9.59 -3.79 -2.40
CA ASP A 10 8.97 -4.18 -1.13
C ASP A 10 7.63 -3.47 -0.93
N LEU A 11 7.55 -2.18 -1.29
CA LEU A 11 6.31 -1.44 -1.24
C LEU A 11 5.27 -2.02 -2.22
N LEU A 12 5.67 -2.36 -3.45
CA LEU A 12 4.78 -2.99 -4.43
C LEU A 12 4.25 -4.34 -3.93
N ARG A 13 5.10 -5.19 -3.33
CA ARG A 13 4.67 -6.48 -2.76
C ARG A 13 3.62 -6.30 -1.67
N ALA A 14 3.83 -5.36 -0.74
CA ALA A 14 2.87 -5.07 0.32
C ALA A 14 1.52 -4.56 -0.23
N ILE A 15 1.56 -3.70 -1.25
CA ILE A 15 0.36 -3.20 -1.91
C ILE A 15 -0.38 -4.32 -2.65
N ASP A 16 0.32 -5.13 -3.44
CA ASP A 16 -0.29 -6.21 -4.22
C ASP A 16 -0.97 -7.24 -3.30
N GLN A 17 -0.35 -7.59 -2.17
CA GLN A 17 -0.97 -8.46 -1.17
C GLN A 17 -2.25 -7.84 -0.61
N PHE A 18 -2.18 -6.57 -0.21
CA PHE A 18 -3.34 -5.85 0.34
C PHE A 18 -4.51 -5.76 -0.65
N VAL A 19 -4.22 -5.44 -1.91
CA VAL A 19 -5.22 -5.38 -2.98
C VAL A 19 -5.87 -6.75 -3.20
N ARG A 20 -5.09 -7.84 -3.16
CA ARG A 20 -5.63 -9.21 -3.25
C ARG A 20 -6.53 -9.55 -2.06
N ASP A 21 -6.13 -9.19 -0.85
CA ASP A 21 -6.87 -9.53 0.38
C ASP A 21 -8.16 -8.74 0.55
N THR A 22 -8.21 -7.50 0.03
CA THR A 22 -9.35 -6.59 0.19
C THR A 22 -10.24 -6.47 -1.05
N GLY A 23 -9.72 -6.82 -2.23
CA GLY A 23 -10.43 -6.67 -3.51
C GLY A 23 -10.60 -5.22 -3.98
N ILE A 24 -10.00 -4.23 -3.31
CA ILE A 24 -10.11 -2.83 -3.76
C ILE A 24 -9.27 -2.59 -5.02
N THR A 25 -9.73 -1.69 -5.90
CA THR A 25 -8.97 -1.39 -7.12
C THR A 25 -7.66 -0.65 -6.79
N GLU A 26 -6.65 -0.87 -7.62
CA GLU A 26 -5.34 -0.20 -7.51
C GLU A 26 -5.45 1.34 -7.46
N SER A 27 -6.28 1.91 -8.33
CA SER A 27 -6.50 3.36 -8.37
C SER A 27 -7.21 3.88 -7.12
N LYS A 28 -8.12 3.10 -6.54
CA LYS A 28 -8.76 3.44 -5.27
C LYS A 28 -7.75 3.38 -4.13
N PHE A 29 -6.95 2.31 -4.05
CA PHE A 29 -5.87 2.20 -3.08
C PHE A 29 -4.94 3.41 -3.14
N GLY A 30 -4.44 3.77 -4.33
CA GLY A 30 -3.50 4.88 -4.49
C GLY A 30 -4.09 6.23 -4.05
N ARG A 31 -5.36 6.46 -4.37
CA ARG A 31 -6.10 7.65 -3.94
C ARG A 31 -6.26 7.70 -2.42
N ASP A 32 -6.71 6.61 -1.81
CA ASP A 32 -7.04 6.57 -0.39
C ASP A 32 -5.77 6.61 0.49
N ALA A 33 -4.73 5.85 0.10
CA ALA A 33 -3.49 5.76 0.87
C ALA A 33 -2.60 7.02 0.71
N ALA A 34 -2.46 7.53 -0.52
CA ALA A 34 -1.44 8.53 -0.84
C ALA A 34 -1.99 9.79 -1.54
N GLY A 35 -3.26 9.83 -1.93
CA GLY A 35 -3.82 10.91 -2.75
C GLY A 35 -3.45 10.82 -4.23
N ASP A 36 -2.96 9.67 -4.70
CA ASP A 36 -2.42 9.48 -6.05
C ASP A 36 -2.97 8.19 -6.68
N PRO A 37 -3.99 8.27 -7.57
CA PRO A 37 -4.56 7.09 -8.22
C PRO A 37 -3.60 6.41 -9.20
N ARG A 38 -2.48 7.05 -9.58
CA ARG A 38 -1.45 6.50 -10.47
C ARG A 38 -0.28 5.90 -9.71
N LEU A 39 -0.29 5.95 -8.37
CA LEU A 39 0.81 5.50 -7.51
C LEU A 39 1.38 4.16 -7.95
N ILE A 40 0.54 3.12 -8.05
CA ILE A 40 0.98 1.76 -8.34
C ILE A 40 1.52 1.64 -9.76
N TYR A 41 0.83 2.26 -10.73
CA TYR A 41 1.27 2.31 -12.13
C TYR A 41 2.67 2.92 -12.24
N ASP A 42 2.91 4.06 -11.59
CA ASP A 42 4.20 4.73 -11.64
C ASP A 42 5.29 3.92 -10.90
N LEU A 43 4.99 3.33 -9.74
CA LEU A 43 5.91 2.46 -9.01
C LEU A 43 6.33 1.26 -9.88
N ARG A 44 5.40 0.63 -10.61
CA ARG A 44 5.71 -0.47 -11.54
C ARG A 44 6.58 -0.01 -12.71
N ARG A 45 6.49 1.25 -13.11
CA ARG A 45 7.34 1.86 -14.15
C ARG A 45 8.66 2.44 -13.62
N GLY A 46 8.99 2.15 -12.37
CA GLY A 46 10.28 2.48 -11.78
C GLY A 46 10.30 3.75 -10.95
N ARG A 47 9.16 4.42 -10.74
CA ARG A 47 9.10 5.58 -9.81
C ARG A 47 9.58 5.14 -8.43
N THR A 48 10.52 5.87 -7.85
CA THR A 48 10.91 5.68 -6.45
C THR A 48 9.92 6.41 -5.54
N PRO A 49 9.29 5.74 -4.57
CA PRO A 49 8.44 6.43 -3.61
C PRO A 49 9.27 7.37 -2.73
N ARG A 50 8.79 8.59 -2.51
CA ARG A 50 9.36 9.46 -1.46
C ARG A 50 9.10 8.82 -0.09
N HIS A 51 9.98 9.06 0.87
CA HIS A 51 9.84 8.55 2.24
C HIS A 51 8.44 8.80 2.84
N LYS A 52 7.90 10.02 2.68
CA LYS A 52 6.54 10.37 3.13
C LYS A 52 5.45 9.53 2.46
N THR A 53 5.57 9.24 1.17
CA THR A 53 4.61 8.40 0.43
C THR A 53 4.66 6.97 0.93
N ARG A 54 5.87 6.42 1.13
CA ARG A 54 6.07 5.08 1.70
C ARG A 54 5.39 4.95 3.07
N LEU A 55 5.61 5.91 3.97
CA LEU A 55 4.98 5.90 5.29
C LEU A 55 3.45 5.93 5.23
N ARG A 56 2.86 6.77 4.36
CA ARG A 56 1.40 6.86 4.21
C ARG A 56 0.81 5.53 3.71
N VAL A 57 1.46 4.92 2.73
CA VAL A 57 1.05 3.61 2.17
C VAL A 57 1.09 2.52 3.24
N LEU A 58 2.20 2.39 3.96
CA LEU A 58 2.35 1.38 5.01
C LEU A 58 1.38 1.62 6.17
N HIS A 59 1.18 2.88 6.57
CA HIS A 59 0.21 3.23 7.60
C HIS A 59 -1.22 2.84 7.21
N TYR A 60 -1.61 3.13 5.97
CA TYR A 60 -2.93 2.76 5.44
C TYR A 60 -3.16 1.24 5.48
N ILE A 61 -2.19 0.45 4.99
CA ILE A 61 -2.25 -1.03 5.02
C ILE A 61 -2.37 -1.55 6.46
N ASN A 62 -1.49 -1.09 7.35
CA ASN A 62 -1.48 -1.53 8.74
C ASN A 62 -2.79 -1.19 9.44
N ARG A 63 -3.32 0.01 9.21
CA ARG A 63 -4.58 0.44 9.83
C ARG A 63 -5.74 -0.46 9.41
N ALA A 64 -5.86 -0.73 8.11
CA ALA A 64 -6.91 -1.59 7.59
C ALA A 64 -6.86 -3.02 8.15
N TYR A 65 -5.66 -3.60 8.32
CA TYR A 65 -5.52 -4.91 8.95
C TYR A 65 -5.85 -4.90 10.45
N ILE A 66 -5.47 -3.85 11.18
CA ILE A 66 -5.82 -3.68 12.60
C ILE A 66 -7.35 -3.60 12.75
N ASP A 67 -8.00 -2.76 11.95
CA ASP A 67 -9.45 -2.57 12.02
C ASP A 67 -10.20 -3.89 11.70
N ARG A 68 -9.75 -4.65 10.69
CA ARG A 68 -10.32 -5.98 10.35
C ARG A 68 -10.08 -7.03 11.45
N ALA A 69 -8.90 -7.01 12.07
CA ALA A 69 -8.58 -7.91 13.19
C ALA A 69 -9.42 -7.60 14.43
N ALA A 70 -9.68 -6.31 14.72
CA ALA A 70 -10.56 -5.88 15.81
C ALA A 70 -12.00 -6.34 15.58
N ALA A 71 -12.56 -6.11 14.38
CA ALA A 71 -13.91 -6.55 14.03
C ALA A 71 -14.09 -8.08 14.15
N SER A 72 -13.05 -8.86 13.83
CA SER A 72 -13.07 -10.34 13.97
C SER A 72 -13.00 -10.84 15.42
N ARG A 73 -12.64 -9.97 16.38
CA ARG A 73 -12.62 -10.28 17.82
C ARG A 73 -13.95 -9.94 18.49
N GLU A 74 -14.61 -8.88 18.04
CA GLU A 74 -15.91 -8.44 18.58
C GLU A 74 -17.08 -9.33 18.15
N GLY A 75 -17.00 -9.96 16.98
CA GLY A 75 -18.04 -10.88 16.49
C GLY A 75 -17.97 -12.31 17.05
N ARG A 76 -17.18 -12.55 18.12
CA ARG A 76 -17.01 -13.86 18.76
C ARG A 76 -17.65 -13.93 20.14
#